data_AF-A0A935FHS1-F1
#
_entry.id   AF-A0A935FHS1-F1
#
_cell.length_a   1.000
_cell.length_b   1.000
_cell.length_c   1.000
_cell.angle_alpha   90.00
_cell.angle_beta   90.00
_cell.angle_gamma   90.00
#
_symmetry.space_group_name_H-M   'P 1'
#
loop_
_entity.id
_entity.type
_entity.pdbx_description
1 polymer ?
#
loop_
_entity_poly.entity_id
_entity_poly.type
_entity_poly.pdbx_seq_one_letter_code
_entity_poly.pdbx_strand_id
1 'polypeptide(L)'
;MGSSKWVHVIFLVVGLLLAFVAVQTIDWIWGLFGRPIDLVVILAGGALAGGATVYVWRQPATFERANEVVAELSKVTWPTRKETKAATMVVIVTAAVASLVLSLFDVIWSWATALIYT
;
A
#
# COMPACT_ATOMS: atom_id res chain seq x y z
N MET A 1 -3.10 -11.19 -26.86
CA MET A 1 -3.23 -9.74 -27.16
C MET A 1 -3.86 -8.89 -26.04
N GLY A 2 -4.43 -9.48 -24.97
CA GLY A 2 -5.01 -8.70 -23.85
C GLY A 2 -4.04 -8.27 -22.73
N SER A 3 -2.92 -8.97 -22.53
CA SER A 3 -1.99 -8.73 -21.39
C SER A 3 -1.23 -7.39 -21.50
N SER A 4 -0.78 -7.04 -22.70
CA SER A 4 0.04 -5.83 -22.93
C SER A 4 -0.66 -4.54 -22.48
N LYS A 5 -1.99 -4.43 -22.65
CA LYS A 5 -2.73 -3.20 -22.27
C LYS A 5 -2.65 -2.90 -20.77
N TRP A 6 -2.71 -3.93 -19.93
CA TRP A 6 -2.62 -3.78 -18.47
C TRP A 6 -1.23 -3.34 -18.01
N VAL A 7 -0.18 -3.83 -18.68
CA VAL A 7 1.20 -3.44 -18.39
C VAL A 7 1.41 -1.95 -18.65
N HIS A 8 0.87 -1.42 -19.76
CA HIS A 8 0.95 0.01 -20.08
C HIS A 8 0.24 0.89 -19.03
N VAL A 9 -0.92 0.46 -18.56
CA VAL A 9 -1.66 1.16 -17.49
C VAL A 9 -0.88 1.14 -16.18
N ILE A 10 -0.26 0.01 -15.82
CA ILE A 10 0.57 -0.11 -14.62
C ILE A 10 1.76 0.85 -14.68
N PHE A 11 2.48 0.91 -15.81
CA PHE A 11 3.60 1.84 -15.97
C PHE A 11 3.16 3.32 -15.90
N LEU A 12 1.99 3.66 -16.45
CA LEU A 12 1.44 5.01 -16.34
C LEU A 12 1.12 5.37 -14.89
N VAL A 13 0.41 4.50 -14.17
CA VAL A 13 0.05 4.72 -12.76
C VAL A 13 1.29 4.81 -11.87
N VAL A 14 2.25 3.90 -12.05
CA VAL A 14 3.52 3.94 -11.31
C VAL A 14 4.28 5.23 -11.62
N GLY A 15 4.33 5.67 -12.88
CA GLY A 15 4.97 6.92 -13.24
C GLY A 15 4.31 8.15 -12.62
N LEU A 16 2.98 8.17 -12.56
CA LEU A 16 2.23 9.25 -11.90
C LEU A 16 2.47 9.26 -10.38
N LEU A 17 2.50 8.09 -9.75
CA LEU A 17 2.84 7.97 -8.33
C LEU A 17 4.28 8.42 -8.05
N LEU A 18 5.25 8.05 -8.90
CA LEU A 18 6.62 8.53 -8.79
C LEU A 18 6.71 10.03 -8.97
N ALA A 19 5.92 10.62 -9.88
CA ALA A 19 5.85 12.08 -10.05
C ALA A 19 5.32 12.75 -8.80
N PHE A 20 4.24 12.22 -8.22
CA PHE A 20 3.69 12.73 -6.97
C PHE A 20 4.69 12.66 -5.81
N VAL A 21 5.35 11.51 -5.64
CA VAL A 21 6.36 11.32 -4.58
C VAL A 21 7.57 12.23 -4.81
N ALA A 22 8.03 12.40 -6.05
CA ALA A 22 9.14 13.27 -6.39
C ALA A 22 8.82 14.74 -6.06
N VAL A 23 7.65 15.24 -6.47
CA VAL A 23 7.18 16.60 -6.15
C VAL A 23 7.10 16.78 -4.63
N GLN A 24 6.46 15.86 -3.92
CA GLN A 24 6.32 15.94 -2.45
C GLN A 24 7.68 15.94 -1.72
N THR A 25 8.64 15.15 -2.21
CA THR A 25 9.99 15.07 -1.63
C THR A 25 10.75 16.37 -1.88
N ILE A 26 10.65 16.93 -3.09
CA ILE A 26 11.28 18.20 -3.46
C ILE A 26 10.68 19.34 -2.60
N ASP A 27 9.36 19.41 -2.46
CA ASP A 27 8.68 20.40 -1.61
C ASP A 27 9.11 20.32 -0.14
N TRP A 28 9.24 19.10 0.39
CA TRP A 28 9.69 18.91 1.77
C TRP A 28 11.14 19.37 1.98
N ILE A 29 12.04 19.07 1.03
CA ILE A 29 13.44 19.50 1.06
C ILE A 29 13.53 21.03 0.99
N TRP A 30 12.83 21.66 0.05
CA TRP A 30 12.87 23.11 -0.11
C TRP A 30 12.13 23.87 1.00
N GLY A 31 11.21 23.22 1.71
CA GLY A 31 10.59 23.77 2.91
C GLY A 31 11.58 24.16 4.01
N LEU A 32 12.79 23.59 3.99
CA LEU A 32 13.87 23.88 4.95
C LEU A 32 14.74 25.09 4.56
N PHE A 33 14.79 25.46 3.28
CA PHE A 33 15.71 26.48 2.74
C PHE A 33 15.01 27.72 2.20
N GLY A 34 13.68 27.66 1.97
CA GLY A 34 12.87 28.70 1.37
C GLY A 34 12.10 28.15 0.17
N ARG A 35 10.76 28.25 0.21
CA ARG A 35 9.88 27.62 -0.78
C ARG A 35 10.06 28.28 -2.16
N PRO A 36 10.54 27.56 -3.19
CA PRO A 36 10.54 28.04 -4.56
C PRO A 36 9.09 28.15 -5.08
N ILE A 37 8.93 28.73 -6.28
CA ILE A 37 7.64 28.80 -6.96
C ILE A 37 7.13 27.37 -7.21
N ASP A 38 5.94 27.05 -6.70
CA ASP A 38 5.32 25.71 -6.78
C ASP A 38 5.32 25.12 -8.20
N LEU A 39 5.12 25.96 -9.22
CA LEU A 39 5.11 25.56 -10.62
C LEU A 39 6.45 24.96 -11.08
N VAL A 40 7.58 25.46 -10.57
CA VAL A 40 8.92 24.92 -10.91
C VAL A 40 9.12 23.54 -10.29
N VAL A 41 8.64 23.33 -9.07
CA VAL A 41 8.74 22.02 -8.39
C VAL A 41 7.89 20.97 -9.08
N ILE A 42 6.67 21.33 -9.47
CA ILE A 42 5.77 20.44 -10.21
C ILE A 42 6.37 20.06 -11.57
N LEU A 43 6.89 21.04 -12.32
CA LEU A 43 7.49 20.77 -13.64
C LEU A 43 8.79 19.95 -13.51
N ALA A 44 9.66 20.27 -12.57
CA ALA A 44 10.91 19.54 -12.36
C ALA A 44 10.66 18.10 -11.87
N GLY A 45 9.81 17.92 -10.85
CA GLY A 45 9.45 16.61 -10.32
C GLY A 45 8.70 15.75 -11.36
N GLY A 46 7.76 16.37 -12.08
CA GLY A 46 7.03 15.73 -13.17
C GLY A 46 7.94 15.32 -14.34
N ALA A 47 8.88 16.17 -14.74
CA ALA A 47 9.82 15.86 -15.83
C ALA A 47 10.80 14.74 -15.44
N LEU A 48 11.34 14.78 -14.21
CA LEU A 48 12.24 13.73 -13.70
C LEU A 48 11.53 12.37 -13.60
N ALA A 49 10.33 12.35 -13.01
CA ALA A 49 9.57 11.11 -12.88
C ALA A 49 9.05 10.60 -14.24
N GLY A 50 8.59 11.49 -15.12
CA GLY A 50 8.19 11.15 -16.48
C GLY A 50 9.36 10.57 -17.28
N GLY A 51 10.53 11.19 -17.21
CA GLY A 51 11.75 10.71 -17.85
C GLY A 51 12.19 9.34 -17.33
N ALA A 52 12.21 9.15 -16.00
CA ALA A 52 12.53 7.87 -15.38
C ALA A 52 11.54 6.77 -15.81
N THR A 53 10.24 7.09 -15.85
CA THR A 53 9.18 6.15 -16.27
C THR A 53 9.35 5.72 -17.73
N VAL A 54 9.61 6.68 -18.63
CA VAL A 54 9.85 6.39 -20.05
C VAL A 54 11.14 5.57 -20.24
N TYR A 55 12.18 5.87 -19.46
CA TYR A 55 13.43 5.11 -19.49
C TYR A 55 13.21 3.64 -19.09
N VAL A 56 12.50 3.40 -17.97
CA VAL A 56 12.17 2.05 -17.50
C VAL A 56 11.29 1.33 -18.52
N TRP A 57 10.27 2.00 -19.08
CA TRP A 57 9.37 1.39 -20.07
C TRP A 57 10.11 0.98 -21.37
N ARG A 58 11.19 1.67 -21.75
CA ARG A 58 12.00 1.28 -22.91
C ARG A 58 12.89 0.05 -22.66
N GLN A 59 13.07 -0.39 -21.41
CA GLN A 59 13.89 -1.56 -21.12
C GLN A 59 13.10 -2.86 -21.31
N PRO A 60 13.49 -3.74 -22.26
CA PRO A 60 12.72 -4.93 -22.59
C PRO A 60 12.63 -5.91 -21.41
N ALA A 61 13.69 -6.02 -20.59
CA ALA A 61 13.72 -6.89 -19.42
C ALA A 61 12.68 -6.53 -18.35
N THR A 62 12.34 -5.23 -18.18
CA THR A 62 11.34 -4.82 -17.19
C THR A 62 9.93 -5.06 -17.70
N PHE A 63 9.72 -4.86 -19.00
CA PHE A 63 8.43 -5.10 -19.65
C PHE A 63 8.08 -6.60 -19.68
N GLU A 64 9.06 -7.46 -19.93
CA GLU A 64 8.88 -8.93 -19.86
C GLU A 64 8.48 -9.39 -18.46
N ARG A 65 9.24 -8.97 -17.43
CA ARG A 65 8.90 -9.26 -16.01
C ARG A 65 7.52 -8.76 -15.61
N ALA A 66 7.13 -7.56 -16.06
CA ALA A 66 5.79 -7.04 -15.77
C ALA A 66 4.69 -7.91 -16.42
N ASN A 67 4.92 -8.44 -17.63
CA ASN A 67 3.99 -9.37 -18.25
C ASN A 67 3.89 -10.71 -17.51
N GLU A 68 5.00 -11.23 -17.00
CA GLU A 68 5.02 -12.45 -16.17
C GLU A 68 4.18 -12.26 -14.89
N VAL A 69 4.35 -11.12 -14.20
CA VAL A 69 3.56 -10.80 -13.00
C VAL A 69 2.08 -10.71 -13.32
N VAL A 70 1.69 -10.05 -14.42
CA VAL A 70 0.28 -9.98 -14.84
C VAL A 70 -0.27 -11.37 -15.18
N ALA A 71 0.53 -12.22 -15.83
CA ALA A 71 0.16 -13.60 -16.12
C ALA A 71 -0.03 -14.41 -14.83
N GLU A 72 0.81 -14.24 -13.82
CA GLU A 72 0.67 -14.92 -12.53
C GLU A 72 -0.53 -14.40 -11.74
N LEU A 73 -0.75 -13.09 -11.73
CA LEU A 73 -1.92 -12.47 -11.10
C LEU A 73 -3.24 -12.94 -11.73
N SER A 74 -3.25 -13.27 -13.03
CA SER A 74 -4.44 -13.83 -13.68
C SER A 74 -4.85 -15.21 -13.17
N LYS A 75 -3.93 -15.92 -12.49
CA LYS A 75 -4.20 -17.22 -11.86
C LYS A 75 -4.74 -17.07 -10.44
N VAL A 76 -4.65 -15.87 -9.84
CA VAL A 76 -5.15 -15.61 -8.49
C VAL A 76 -6.68 -15.55 -8.53
N THR A 77 -7.30 -16.55 -7.93
CA THR A 77 -8.74 -16.58 -7.72
C THR A 77 -9.12 -15.67 -6.55
N TRP A 78 -9.71 -14.52 -6.86
CA TRP A 78 -10.21 -13.62 -5.83
C TRP A 78 -11.46 -14.19 -5.17
N PRO A 79 -11.54 -14.15 -3.82
CA PRO A 79 -12.68 -14.68 -3.09
C PRO A 79 -13.95 -13.90 -3.45
N THR A 80 -15.08 -14.59 -3.46
CA THR A 80 -16.37 -13.96 -3.66
C THR A 80 -16.72 -13.08 -2.46
N ARG A 81 -17.62 -12.09 -2.66
CA ARG A 81 -18.09 -11.22 -1.57
C ARG A 81 -18.70 -12.01 -0.40
N LYS A 82 -19.25 -13.19 -0.66
CA LYS A 82 -19.83 -14.06 0.38
C LYS A 82 -18.74 -14.71 1.22
N GLU A 83 -17.70 -15.26 0.60
CA GLU A 83 -16.55 -15.87 1.29
C GLU A 83 -15.79 -14.84 2.11
N THR A 84 -15.60 -13.63 1.57
CA THR A 84 -14.93 -12.52 2.28
C THR A 84 -15.70 -12.14 3.55
N LYS A 85 -17.03 -12.07 3.47
CA LYS A 85 -17.88 -11.80 4.64
C LYS A 85 -17.84 -12.93 5.66
N ALA A 86 -17.85 -14.17 5.21
CA ALA A 86 -17.74 -15.34 6.08
C ALA A 86 -16.40 -15.34 6.83
N ALA A 87 -15.28 -15.12 6.12
CA ALA A 87 -13.95 -15.02 6.73
C ALA A 87 -13.87 -13.88 7.76
N THR A 88 -14.41 -12.70 7.42
CA THR A 88 -14.44 -11.56 8.35
C THR A 88 -15.27 -11.85 9.60
N MET A 89 -16.43 -12.51 9.44
CA MET A 89 -17.30 -12.89 10.56
C MET A 89 -16.59 -13.85 11.52
N VAL A 90 -15.86 -14.84 10.99
CA VAL A 90 -15.07 -15.75 11.81
C VAL A 90 -14.05 -14.99 12.65
N VAL A 91 -13.30 -14.06 12.05
CA VAL A 91 -12.32 -13.24 12.78
C VAL A 91 -12.96 -12.40 13.87
N ILE A 92 -14.13 -11.79 13.61
CA ILE A 92 -14.86 -11.01 14.62
C ILE A 92 -15.26 -11.89 15.80
N VAL A 93 -15.80 -13.08 15.54
CA VAL A 93 -16.23 -14.01 16.58
C VAL A 93 -15.03 -14.49 17.40
N THR A 94 -13.94 -14.91 16.74
CA THR A 94 -12.74 -15.38 17.46
C THR A 94 -12.09 -14.27 18.28
N ALA A 95 -12.03 -13.04 17.76
CA ALA A 95 -11.54 -11.87 18.49
C ALA A 95 -12.43 -11.53 19.70
N ALA A 96 -13.76 -11.61 19.55
CA ALA A 96 -14.70 -11.37 20.64
C ALA A 96 -14.53 -12.41 21.76
N VAL A 97 -14.40 -13.69 21.43
CA VAL A 97 -14.15 -14.76 22.41
C VAL A 97 -12.81 -14.55 23.11
N ALA A 98 -11.74 -14.24 22.35
CA ALA A 98 -10.42 -13.97 22.93
C ALA A 98 -10.47 -12.76 23.88
N SER A 99 -11.15 -11.68 23.50
CA SER A 99 -11.33 -10.49 24.32
C SER A 99 -12.10 -10.79 25.61
N LEU A 100 -13.14 -11.64 25.56
CA LEU A 100 -13.89 -12.02 26.76
C LEU A 100 -13.03 -12.84 27.72
N VAL A 101 -12.26 -13.79 27.21
CA VAL A 101 -11.36 -14.61 28.02
C VAL A 101 -10.30 -13.72 28.68
N LEU A 102 -9.64 -12.85 27.91
CA LEU A 102 -8.64 -11.92 28.45
C LEU A 102 -9.25 -10.99 29.50
N SER A 103 -10.42 -10.42 29.23
CA SER A 103 -11.13 -9.57 30.19
C SER A 103 -11.44 -10.30 31.50
N LEU A 104 -11.75 -11.60 31.44
CA LEU A 104 -11.99 -12.41 32.65
C LEU A 104 -10.69 -12.56 33.46
N PHE A 105 -9.58 -12.84 32.79
CA PHE A 105 -8.26 -12.92 33.43
C PHE A 105 -7.87 -11.58 34.06
N ASP A 106 -8.09 -10.46 33.38
CA ASP A 106 -7.79 -9.12 33.90
C ASP A 106 -8.56 -8.85 35.21
N VAL A 107 -9.84 -9.23 35.29
CA VAL A 107 -10.66 -9.09 36.50
C VAL A 107 -10.15 -9.98 37.64
N ILE A 108 -9.80 -11.24 37.34
CA ILE A 108 -9.25 -12.17 38.34
C ILE A 108 -7.94 -11.64 38.91
N TRP A 109 -7.04 -11.14 38.05
CA TRP A 109 -5.76 -10.56 38.48
C TRP A 109 -5.94 -9.27 39.26
N SER A 110 -6.91 -8.42 38.89
CA SER A 110 -7.26 -7.21 39.63
C SER A 110 -7.71 -7.56 41.06
N TRP A 111 -8.57 -8.57 41.22
CA TRP A 111 -8.98 -9.03 42.54
C TRP A 111 -7.84 -9.67 43.34
N ALA A 112 -7.04 -10.53 42.70
CA ALA A 112 -5.91 -11.20 43.34
C ALA A 112 -4.84 -10.22 43.84
N THR A 113 -4.53 -9.20 43.05
CA THR A 113 -3.56 -8.16 43.44
C THR A 113 -4.10 -7.24 44.52
N ALA A 114 -5.40 -6.91 44.52
CA ALA A 114 -6.04 -6.15 45.60
C ALA A 114 -5.99 -6.90 46.94
N LEU A 115 -6.11 -8.22 46.94
CA LEU A 115 -6.00 -9.05 48.16
C LEU A 115 -4.58 -9.09 48.73
N ILE A 116 -3.54 -8.98 47.89
CA ILE A 116 -2.13 -9.02 48.31
C ILE A 116 -1.67 -7.66 48.86
N TYR A 117 -2.17 -6.56 48.31
CA TYR A 117 -1.82 -5.19 48.75
C TYR A 117 -2.67 -4.66 49.91
N THR A 118 -3.62 -5.46 50.42
CA THR A 118 -4.39 -5.21 51.65
C THR A 118 -3.78 -6.00 52.80
#